data_AF-A0A9E6VKV9-F1
#
_entry.id   AF-A0A9E6VKV9-F1
#
_cell.length_a   1.000
_cell.length_b   1.000
_cell.length_c   1.000
_cell.angle_alpha   90.00
_cell.angle_beta   90.00
_cell.angle_gamma   90.00
#
_symmetry.space_group_name_H-M   'P 1'
#
loop_
_entity.id
_entity.type
_entity.pdbx_description
1 polymer ?
#
loop_
_entity_poly.entity_id
_entity_poly.type
_entity_poly.pdbx_seq_one_letter_code
_entity_poly.pdbx_strand_id
1 'polypeptide(L)' 'MSPERELQLILAGAQWLRDTPKSQRPQPAIVELRERYGLNAAQAILAIRYSTDFQSTGVVSNDNQPCA' A
#
# COMPACT_ATOMS: atom_id res chain seq x y z
N MET A 1 18.99 9.21 -5.48
CA MET A 1 17.76 9.96 -5.13
C MET A 1 18.02 10.72 -3.84
N SER A 2 17.44 11.90 -3.65
CA SER A 2 17.47 12.58 -2.35
C SER A 2 16.46 11.94 -1.39
N PRO A 3 16.74 11.87 -0.08
CA PRO A 3 15.88 11.16 0.89
C PRO A 3 14.46 11.76 0.99
N GLU A 4 14.32 13.06 0.78
CA GLU A 4 13.02 13.75 0.75
C GLU A 4 12.13 13.27 -0.41
N ARG A 5 12.75 13.00 -1.57
CA ARG A 5 12.04 12.56 -2.77
C ARG A 5 11.56 11.11 -2.64
N GLU A 6 12.33 10.27 -1.94
CA GLU A 6 11.92 8.90 -1.62
C GLU A 6 10.70 8.88 -0.71
N LEU A 7 10.70 9.71 0.34
CA LEU A 7 9.55 9.86 1.24
C LEU A 7 8.28 10.32 0.51
N GLN A 8 8.39 11.28 -0.40
CA GLN A 8 7.25 11.74 -1.21
C GLN A 8 6.65 10.61 -2.07
N LEU A 9 7.50 9.77 -2.67
CA LEU A 9 7.04 8.63 -3.48
C LEU A 9 6.35 7.57 -2.62
N ILE A 10 6.86 7.30 -1.41
CA ILE A 10 6.24 6.38 -0.46
C ILE A 10 4.86 6.88 -0.02
N LEU A 11 4.73 8.18 0.28
CA LEU A 11 3.46 8.80 0.67
C LEU A 11 2.46 8.81 -0.49
N ALA A 12 2.90 9.15 -1.70
CA ALA A 12 2.07 9.11 -2.89
C ALA A 12 1.56 7.69 -3.17
N GLY A 13 2.43 6.69 -3.05
CA GLY A 13 2.08 5.28 -3.15
C GLY A 13 1.08 4.83 -2.08
N ALA A 14 1.29 5.25 -0.83
CA ALA A 14 0.37 4.96 0.26
C ALA A 14 -1.02 5.57 0.01
N GLN A 15 -1.08 6.78 -0.54
CA GLN A 15 -2.34 7.44 -0.88
C GLN A 15 -3.05 6.75 -2.04
N TRP A 16 -2.33 6.33 -3.07
CA TRP A 16 -2.90 5.53 -4.15
C TRP A 16 -3.48 4.20 -3.65
N LEU A 17 -2.79 3.54 -2.72
CA LEU A 17 -3.32 2.33 -2.08
C LEU A 17 -4.59 2.58 -1.27
N ARG A 18 -4.80 3.78 -0.73
CA ARG A 18 -6.06 4.14 -0.05
C ARG A 18 -7.18 4.36 -1.06
N ASP A 19 -6.89 5.07 -2.13
CA ASP A 19 -7.86 5.40 -3.18
C ASP A 19 -8.30 4.15 -3.96
N THR A 20 -7.38 3.19 -4.16
CA THR A 20 -7.67 1.93 -4.84
C THR A 20 -7.69 0.76 -3.83
N PRO A 21 -8.86 0.31 -3.35
CA PRO A 21 -8.96 -0.81 -2.41
C PRO A 21 -8.60 -2.15 -3.06
N LYS A 22 -8.19 -3.13 -2.25
CA LYS A 22 -7.70 -4.45 -2.71
C LYS A 22 -8.61 -5.13 -3.74
N SER A 23 -9.93 -5.03 -3.58
CA SER A 23 -10.93 -5.64 -4.48
C SER A 23 -10.94 -5.04 -5.89
N GLN A 24 -10.37 -3.85 -6.06
CA GLN A 24 -10.34 -3.12 -7.32
C GLN A 24 -8.93 -3.11 -7.96
N ARG A 25 -7.94 -3.73 -7.31
CA ARG A 25 -6.57 -3.80 -7.83
C ARG A 25 -6.42 -4.99 -8.77
N PRO A 26 -5.94 -4.78 -10.00
CA PRO A 26 -5.64 -5.87 -10.93
C PRO A 26 -4.38 -6.65 -10.54
N GLN A 27 -3.49 -6.05 -9.75
CA GLN A 27 -2.19 -6.59 -9.39
C GLN A 27 -1.86 -6.36 -7.90
N PRO A 28 -0.91 -7.12 -7.32
CA PRO A 28 -0.45 -6.88 -5.96
C PRO A 28 0.15 -5.48 -5.80
N ALA A 29 -0.15 -4.84 -4.67
CA ALA A 29 0.26 -3.48 -4.33
C ALA A 29 1.76 -3.20 -4.56
N ILE A 30 2.62 -4.17 -4.26
CA ILE A 30 4.07 -4.04 -4.40
C ILE A 30 4.49 -3.87 -5.87
N VAL A 31 3.81 -4.57 -6.80
CA VAL A 31 4.13 -4.50 -8.23
C VAL A 31 3.71 -3.14 -8.78
N GLU A 32 2.49 -2.69 -8.48
CA GLU A 32 2.01 -1.37 -8.90
C GLU A 32 2.87 -0.24 -8.33
N LEU A 33 3.31 -0.34 -7.07
CA LEU A 33 4.19 0.65 -6.45
C LEU A 33 5.58 0.69 -7.10
N ARG A 34 6.09 -0.47 -7.51
CA ARG A 34 7.37 -0.58 -8.21
C ARG A 34 7.26 -0.04 -9.64
N GLU A 35 6.22 -0.38 -10.38
CA GLU A 35 6.05 0.03 -11.77
C GLU A 35 5.67 1.51 -11.91
N ARG A 36 4.78 2.02 -11.06
CA ARG A 36 4.31 3.42 -11.13
C ARG A 36 5.29 4.41 -10.51
N TYR A 37 5.89 4.06 -9.37
CA TYR A 37 6.68 5.00 -8.56
C TYR A 37 8.17 4.65 -8.52
N GLY A 38 8.59 3.53 -9.13
CA GLY A 38 9.99 3.08 -9.09
C GLY A 38 10.46 2.65 -7.71
N LEU A 39 9.53 2.34 -6.79
CA LEU A 39 9.84 2.04 -5.40
C LEU A 39 10.48 0.65 -5.26
N ASN A 40 11.48 0.55 -4.38
CA ASN A 40 12.07 -0.73 -3.99
C ASN A 40 11.12 -1.52 -3.07
N ALA A 41 11.33 -2.83 -2.96
CA ALA A 41 10.48 -3.71 -2.15
C ALA A 41 10.31 -3.22 -0.69
N ALA A 42 11.38 -2.76 -0.05
CA ALA A 42 11.33 -2.17 1.29
C ALA A 42 10.47 -0.90 1.36
N GLN A 43 10.59 -0.01 0.36
CA GLN A 43 9.80 1.22 0.28
C GLN A 43 8.33 0.94 -0.01
N ALA A 44 8.04 -0.08 -0.82
CA ALA A 44 6.68 -0.52 -1.08
C ALA A 44 6.00 -1.07 0.18
N ILE A 45 6.73 -1.84 0.99
CA ILE A 45 6.25 -2.32 2.31
C ILE A 45 5.96 -1.14 3.24
N LEU A 46 6.82 -0.11 3.25
CA LEU A 46 6.57 1.11 4.01
C LEU A 46 5.30 1.82 3.54
N ALA A 47 5.11 1.99 2.22
CA ALA A 47 3.91 2.60 1.67
C ALA A 47 2.64 1.82 2.04
N ILE A 48 2.69 0.49 2.00
CA ILE A 48 1.57 -0.37 2.42
C ILE A 48 1.29 -0.20 3.91
N ARG A 49 2.33 -0.19 4.76
CA ARG A 49 2.18 0.09 6.19
C ARG A 49 1.53 1.46 6.42
N TYR A 50 2.04 2.53 5.81
CA TYR A 50 1.45 3.88 5.92
C TYR A 50 0.01 3.96 5.40
N SER A 51 -0.34 3.18 4.38
CA SER A 51 -1.72 3.13 3.88
C SER A 51 -2.67 2.45 4.87
N THR A 52 -2.18 1.46 5.63
CA THR A 52 -2.95 0.63 6.57
C THR A 52 -2.96 1.21 7.98
N ASP A 53 -1.86 1.83 8.43
CA ASP A 53 -1.70 2.43 9.76
C ASP A 53 -2.68 3.61 9.95
N PHE A 54 -2.89 4.42 8.91
CA PHE A 54 -3.95 5.43 8.90
C PHE A 54 -5.37 4.83 8.95
N GLN A 55 -5.54 3.58 8.53
CA GLN A 55 -6.80 2.84 8.64
C GLN A 55 -6.92 2.05 9.95
N SER A 56 -5.92 2.09 10.84
CA SER A 56 -5.99 1.40 12.14
C SER A 56 -7.03 2.02 13.11
N THR A 57 -7.87 2.93 12.61
CA THR A 57 -9.22 3.17 13.14
C THR A 57 -10.24 2.31 12.38
N GLY A 58 -10.14 0.98 12.50
CA GLY A 58 -11.21 0.06 12.11
C GLY A 58 -10.95 -0.82 10.88
N VAL A 59 -11.17 -2.12 11.10
CA VAL A 59 -11.23 -3.22 10.11
C VAL A 59 -9.88 -3.85 9.77
N VAL A 60 -9.43 -4.68 10.70
CA VAL A 60 -8.80 -5.95 10.35
C VAL A 60 -9.82 -6.79 9.56
N SER A 61 -9.75 -6.76 8.22
CA SER A 61 -10.40 -7.77 7.39
C SER A 61 -9.71 -9.10 7.65
N ASN A 62 -10.27 -9.87 8.59
CA ASN A 62 -9.87 -11.24 8.83
C ASN A 62 -10.59 -12.11 7.78
N ASP A 63 -9.86 -12.61 6.78
CA ASP A 63 -10.36 -13.51 5.72
C ASP A 63 -10.72 -14.94 6.25
N ASN A 64 -10.83 -15.12 7.57
CA ASN A 64 -11.19 -16.39 8.19
C ASN A 64 -12.72 -16.47 8.39
N GLN A 65 -13.49 -16.56 7.30
CA GLN A 65 -14.89 -16.96 7.38
C GLN A 65 -14.98 -18.47 7.71
N PRO A 66 -15.74 -18.91 8.72
CA PRO A 66 -15.98 -20.33 8.95
C PRO A 66 -16.82 -20.89 7.80
N CYS A 67 -16.39 -22.03 7.25
CA CYS A 67 -17.19 -22.84 6.35
C CYS A 67 -18.51 -23.25 7.03
N ALA A 68 -19.60 -23.15 6.27
CA ALA A 68 -20.96 -23.50 6.67
C ALA A 68 -21.12 -24.99 7.02
#